data_AF-A0A418CKV3-F1
#
_entry.id   AF-A0A418CKV3-F1
#
_cell.length_a   1.000
_cell.length_b   1.000
_cell.length_c   1.000
_cell.angle_alpha   90.00
_cell.angle_beta   90.00
_cell.angle_gamma   90.00
#
_symmetry.space_group_name_H-M   'P 1'
#
loop_
_entity.id
_entity.type
_entity.pdbx_description
1 polymer ?
#
loop_
_entity_poly.entity_id
_entity_poly.type
_entity_poly.pdbx_seq_one_letter_code
_entity_poly.pdbx_strand_id
1 'polypeptide(L)' 'SDDYDKTDMDKFMVGTKRTMNQFIEFSGINPLAPHQGTSTDQFVNCGDLTYVPVSE' A
#
# COMPACT_ATOMS: atom_id res chain seq x y z
N SER A 1 -9.74 -22.49 21.41
CA SER A 1 -10.14 -23.03 20.11
C SER A 1 -10.36 -21.84 19.22
N ASP A 2 -9.45 -21.57 18.29
CA ASP A 2 -9.62 -20.46 17.35
C ASP A 2 -10.63 -20.91 16.30
N ASP A 3 -11.86 -20.42 16.40
CA ASP A 3 -13.01 -20.86 15.60
C ASP A 3 -13.08 -20.21 14.21
N TYR A 4 -11.91 -19.84 13.67
CA TYR A 4 -11.83 -19.19 12.37
C TYR A 4 -10.70 -19.77 11.52
N ASP A 5 -11.06 -20.07 10.28
CA ASP A 5 -10.14 -20.58 9.27
C ASP A 5 -9.17 -19.46 8.84
N LYS A 6 -7.88 -19.65 9.17
CA LYS A 6 -6.81 -18.70 8.87
C LYS A 6 -6.40 -18.70 7.40
N THR A 7 -6.94 -19.61 6.58
CA THR A 7 -6.65 -19.70 5.14
C THR A 7 -7.64 -18.91 4.29
N ASP A 8 -8.77 -18.53 4.85
CA ASP A 8 -9.79 -17.70 4.21
C ASP A 8 -9.39 -16.21 4.29
N MET A 9 -8.46 -15.81 3.41
CA MET A 9 -7.87 -14.47 3.37
C MET A 9 -8.90 -13.36 3.16
N ASP A 10 -10.02 -13.66 2.50
CA ASP A 10 -11.08 -12.70 2.21
C ASP A 10 -11.75 -12.19 3.51
N LYS A 11 -11.78 -13.01 4.57
CA LYS A 11 -12.30 -12.61 5.89
C LYS A 11 -11.41 -11.63 6.66
N PHE A 12 -10.16 -11.47 6.24
CA PHE A 12 -9.21 -10.54 6.84
C PHE A 12 -9.00 -9.28 6.00
N MET A 13 -9.69 -9.18 4.86
CA MET A 13 -9.65 -7.99 4.03
C MET A 13 -10.59 -6.93 4.59
N VAL A 14 -10.05 -5.73 4.82
CA VAL A 14 -10.83 -4.54 5.19
C VAL A 14 -10.67 -3.51 4.07
N GLY A 15 -11.79 -3.04 3.54
CA GLY A 15 -11.83 -2.05 2.44
C GLY A 15 -11.51 -2.64 1.06
N THR A 16 -11.38 -1.76 0.07
CA THR A 16 -11.15 -2.13 -1.33
C THR A 16 -9.64 -2.21 -1.63
N LYS A 17 -9.23 -3.24 -2.37
CA LYS A 17 -7.84 -3.39 -2.82
C LYS A 17 -7.47 -2.24 -3.77
N ARG A 18 -6.43 -1.48 -3.42
CA ARG A 18 -5.88 -0.43 -4.30
C ARG A 18 -5.11 -1.04 -5.46
N THR A 19 -5.22 -0.43 -6.64
CA THR A 19 -4.30 -0.67 -7.76
C THR A 19 -2.91 -0.11 -7.44
N MET A 20 -1.91 -0.51 -8.22
CA MET A 20 -0.54 -0.04 -7.98
C MET A 20 -0.42 1.48 -8.18
N ASN A 21 -1.14 2.05 -9.15
CA ASN A 21 -1.19 3.49 -9.36
C ASN A 21 -1.84 4.23 -8.19
N GLN A 22 -2.96 3.71 -7.66
CA GLN A 22 -3.63 4.32 -6.50
C GLN A 22 -2.75 4.32 -5.26
N PHE A 23 -1.94 3.27 -5.06
CA PHE A 23 -0.96 3.25 -3.97
C PHE A 23 0.14 4.30 -4.16
N ILE A 24 0.66 4.44 -5.38
CA ILE A 24 1.70 5.43 -5.70
C ILE A 24 1.14 6.85 -5.49
N GLU A 25 -0.08 7.13 -5.95
CA GLU A 25 -0.73 8.44 -5.75
C GLU A 25 -1.02 8.73 -4.27
N PHE A 26 -1.45 7.72 -3.51
CA PHE A 26 -1.75 7.86 -2.08
C PHE A 26 -0.50 8.13 -1.24
N SER A 27 0.59 7.39 -1.51
CA SER A 27 1.79 7.35 -0.67
C SER A 27 2.96 8.16 -1.21
N GLY A 28 2.97 8.51 -2.49
CA GLY A 28 4.13 9.05 -3.20
C GLY A 28 5.25 8.02 -3.46
N ILE A 29 5.09 6.76 -3.03
CA ILE A 29 6.13 5.73 -3.11
C ILE A 29 5.94 4.90 -4.37
N ASN A 30 6.96 4.88 -5.25
CA ASN A 30 7.04 3.95 -6.37
C ASN A 30 7.90 2.73 -6.01
N PRO A 31 7.32 1.54 -5.76
CA PRO A 31 8.07 0.34 -5.39
C PRO A 31 8.91 -0.22 -6.55
N LEU A 32 8.67 0.23 -7.78
CA LEU A 32 9.44 -0.14 -8.97
C LEU A 32 10.53 0.88 -9.32
N ALA A 33 10.70 1.93 -8.50
CA ALA A 33 11.77 2.89 -8.71
C ALA A 33 13.14 2.20 -8.64
N PRO A 34 14.09 2.56 -9.53
CA PRO A 34 15.43 2.00 -9.48
C PRO A 34 16.09 2.30 -8.14
N HIS A 35 16.83 1.31 -7.61
CA HIS A 35 17.57 1.46 -6.37
C HIS A 35 18.59 2.60 -6.46
N GLN A 36 18.52 3.55 -5.53
CA GLN A 36 19.41 4.72 -5.49
C GLN A 36 20.54 4.55 -4.46
N GLY A 37 21.20 3.39 -4.49
CA GLY A 37 22.41 3.15 -3.70
C GLY A 37 22.17 3.29 -2.20
N THR A 38 22.95 4.12 -1.52
CA THR A 38 22.88 4.33 -0.07
C THR A 38 22.05 5.55 0.33
N SER A 39 21.33 6.18 -0.61
CA SER A 39 20.52 7.35 -0.31
C SER A 39 19.36 6.97 0.61
N THR A 40 19.27 7.62 1.77
CA THR A 40 18.13 7.47 2.68
C THR A 40 16.85 8.10 2.13
N ASP A 41 16.98 8.94 1.11
CA ASP A 41 15.88 9.73 0.55
C ASP A 41 15.17 9.01 -0.60
N GLN A 42 15.55 7.76 -0.90
CA GLN A 42 14.94 6.96 -1.97
C GLN A 42 13.42 6.81 -1.79
N PHE A 43 12.96 6.80 -0.54
CA PHE A 43 11.55 6.77 -0.19
C PHE A 43 11.25 7.94 0.74
N VAL A 44 10.60 8.98 0.23
CA VAL A 44 10.11 10.10 1.05
C VAL A 44 8.91 9.60 1.86
N ASN A 45 9.18 8.97 3.00
CA ASN A 45 8.14 8.40 3.87
C ASN A 45 7.47 9.44 4.79
N CYS A 46 8.05 10.64 4.88
CA CYS A 46 7.54 11.76 5.65
C CYS A 46 6.87 12.76 4.71
N GLY A 47 5.54 12.69 4.61
CA GLY A 47 4.73 13.59 3.80
C GLY A 47 3.24 13.41 4.11
N ASP A 48 2.44 14.36 3.66
CA ASP A 48 1.00 14.28 3.79
C ASP A 48 0.43 13.23 2.84
N LEU A 49 -0.41 12.35 3.37
CA LEU A 49 -1.10 11.35 2.56
C LEU A 49 -2.21 12.03 1.77
N THR A 50 -2.26 11.72 0.46
CA THR A 50 -3.32 12.24 -0.40
C THR A 50 -4.46 11.24 -0.44
N TYR A 51 -5.70 11.69 -0.17
CA TYR A 51 -6.86 10.82 -0.32
C TYR A 51 -7.08 10.48 -1.80
N VAL A 52 -7.02 9.18 -2.11
CA VAL A 52 -7.33 8.63 -3.45
C VAL A 52 -8.61 7.81 -3.33
N PRO A 53 -9.70 8.21 -4.01
CA PRO A 53 -10.94 7.44 -4.03
C PRO A 53 -10.69 6.03 -4.58
N VAL A 54 -11.26 5.02 -3.93
CA VAL A 54 -11.36 3.68 -4.49
C VAL A 54 -12.70 3.59 -5.23
N SER A 55 -12.67 3.06 -6.46
CA SER A 55 -13.89 2.70 -7.18
C SER A 55 -14.62 1.63 -6.37
N GLU A 56 -15.89 1.88 -6.05
CA GLU A 56 -16.78 0.89 -5.43
C GLU A 56 -17.12 -0.25 -6.41
#